data_AF-A0A2C9LI41-F1
#
_entry.id   AF-A0A2C9LI41-F1
#
_cell.length_a   1.000
_cell.length_b   1.000
_cell.length_c   1.000
_cell.angle_alpha   90.00
_cell.angle_beta   90.00
_cell.angle_gamma   90.00
#
_symmetry.space_group_name_H-M   'P 1'
#
loop_
_entity.id
_entity.type
_entity.pdbx_description
1 polymer ?
#
loop_
_entity_poly.entity_id
_entity_poly.type
_entity_poly.pdbx_seq_one_letter_code
_entity_poly.pdbx_strand_id
1 'polypeptide(L)'
;DRDKMFLTRTVIYELVQALKFKSSIPDENLLLLVQFVVLDAGGTLSLYNSSVTETSALYSTQSPSMVTTCASEAMRPNLNDCLDFIADLHTITKIKTNMKVAGASLNEDTLGSQLKSGISQYLSLEITRGNGRDNRAITRYLPWLYHPPSAMQQGPKEFIDCIGHIRLMSWLLIGSLTHTAITEGSAPISCLPIPLEASCHIADHIMVIMTGFAEQSSASVLHMSSLFHAFILCQVRSTIVNIAQALA
;
A
#
# COMPACT_ATOMS: atom_id res chain seq x y z
N ASP A 1 -3.85 20.26 -23.78
CA ASP A 1 -4.34 19.82 -22.46
C ASP A 1 -5.41 18.74 -22.50
N ARG A 2 -6.44 18.85 -23.35
CA ARG A 2 -7.45 17.79 -23.53
C ARG A 2 -6.85 16.42 -23.84
N ASP A 3 -5.96 16.34 -24.83
CA ASP A 3 -5.35 15.07 -25.26
C ASP A 3 -4.44 14.48 -24.18
N LYS A 4 -3.75 15.35 -23.41
CA LYS A 4 -2.94 14.93 -22.27
C LYS A 4 -3.81 14.28 -21.19
N MET A 5 -4.93 14.90 -20.83
CA MET A 5 -5.87 14.34 -19.86
C MET A 5 -6.51 13.04 -20.37
N PHE A 6 -6.82 12.94 -21.65
CA PHE A 6 -7.34 11.72 -22.25
C PHE A 6 -6.29 10.59 -22.14
N LEU A 7 -5.04 10.87 -22.52
CA LEU A 7 -3.95 9.91 -22.41
C LEU A 7 -3.72 9.47 -20.96
N THR A 8 -3.69 10.40 -20.00
CA THR A 8 -3.58 10.07 -18.56
C THR A 8 -4.69 9.08 -18.16
N ARG A 9 -5.95 9.37 -18.51
CA ARG A 9 -7.08 8.49 -18.16
C ARG A 9 -6.97 7.10 -18.81
N THR A 10 -6.53 7.02 -20.06
CA THR A 10 -6.29 5.75 -20.75
C THR A 10 -5.18 4.94 -20.05
N VAL A 11 -4.08 5.59 -19.70
CA VAL A 11 -2.97 4.95 -18.99
C VAL A 11 -3.42 4.44 -17.61
N ILE A 12 -4.18 5.25 -16.86
CA ILE A 12 -4.75 4.84 -15.57
C ILE A 12 -5.72 3.67 -15.73
N TYR A 13 -6.56 3.70 -16.76
CA TYR A 13 -7.48 2.60 -17.04
C TYR A 13 -6.72 1.29 -17.25
N GLU A 14 -5.66 1.29 -18.07
CA GLU A 14 -4.83 0.10 -18.31
C GLU A 14 -4.11 -0.37 -17.04
N LEU A 15 -3.56 0.56 -16.23
CA LEU A 15 -2.97 0.24 -14.93
C LEU A 15 -3.99 -0.47 -14.03
N VAL A 16 -5.21 0.05 -13.92
CA VAL A 16 -6.27 -0.55 -13.09
C VAL A 16 -6.66 -1.94 -13.61
N GLN A 17 -6.75 -2.16 -14.93
CA GLN A 17 -6.98 -3.50 -15.47
C GLN A 17 -5.84 -4.47 -15.11
N ALA A 18 -4.59 -4.01 -15.15
CA ALA A 18 -3.44 -4.82 -14.78
C ALA A 18 -3.44 -5.16 -13.28
N LEU A 19 -3.76 -4.21 -12.40
CA LEU A 19 -3.91 -4.46 -10.95
C LEU A 19 -5.04 -5.46 -10.66
N LYS A 20 -6.07 -5.50 -11.50
CA LYS A 20 -7.17 -6.46 -11.40
C LYS A 20 -6.87 -7.81 -12.09
N PHE A 21 -5.66 -7.97 -12.63
CA PHE A 21 -5.24 -9.15 -13.39
C PHE A 21 -6.11 -9.42 -14.63
N LYS A 22 -6.66 -8.36 -15.25
CA LYS A 22 -7.50 -8.43 -16.45
C LYS A 22 -6.73 -8.10 -17.73
N SER A 23 -5.58 -7.47 -17.60
CA SER A 23 -4.63 -7.22 -18.68
C SER A 23 -3.21 -7.56 -18.22
N SER A 24 -2.31 -7.78 -19.18
CA SER A 24 -0.89 -8.03 -18.95
C SER A 24 -0.10 -6.87 -19.56
N ILE A 25 0.78 -6.28 -18.76
CA ILE A 25 1.64 -5.15 -19.12
C ILE A 25 3.08 -5.60 -18.81
N PRO A 26 4.06 -5.40 -19.71
CA PRO A 26 5.45 -5.75 -19.43
C PRO A 26 5.94 -5.18 -18.08
N ASP A 27 6.75 -5.95 -17.36
CA ASP A 27 7.12 -5.68 -15.95
C ASP A 27 7.62 -4.26 -15.70
N GLU A 28 8.58 -3.80 -16.53
CA GLU A 28 9.15 -2.45 -16.44
C GLU A 28 8.09 -1.38 -16.67
N ASN A 29 7.22 -1.59 -17.66
CA ASN A 29 6.14 -0.67 -17.97
C ASN A 29 5.14 -0.60 -16.81
N LEU A 30 4.78 -1.73 -16.21
CA LEU A 30 3.86 -1.73 -15.07
C LEU A 30 4.44 -0.96 -13.88
N LEU A 31 5.72 -1.14 -13.57
CA LEU A 31 6.38 -0.35 -12.53
C LEU A 31 6.43 1.13 -12.87
N LEU A 32 6.70 1.50 -14.13
CA LEU A 32 6.67 2.89 -14.57
C LEU A 32 5.27 3.50 -14.43
N LEU A 33 4.20 2.74 -14.70
CA LEU A 33 2.84 3.20 -14.49
C LEU A 33 2.51 3.41 -13.01
N VAL A 34 2.98 2.54 -12.12
CA VAL A 34 2.84 2.74 -10.67
C VAL A 34 3.64 3.97 -10.22
N GLN A 35 4.91 4.10 -10.66
CA GLN A 35 5.75 5.27 -10.38
C GLN A 35 5.09 6.56 -10.86
N PHE A 36 4.47 6.56 -12.04
CA PHE A 36 3.78 7.72 -12.61
C PHE A 36 2.66 8.22 -11.70
N VAL A 37 1.83 7.32 -11.16
CA VAL A 37 0.77 7.69 -10.20
C VAL A 37 1.36 8.14 -8.87
N VAL A 38 2.36 7.41 -8.36
CA VAL A 38 3.01 7.71 -7.08
C VAL A 38 3.67 9.09 -7.10
N LEU A 39 4.37 9.44 -8.19
CA LEU A 39 5.00 10.75 -8.38
C LEU A 39 3.97 11.88 -8.42
N ASP A 40 2.87 11.71 -9.17
CA ASP A 40 1.79 12.72 -9.21
C ASP A 40 1.11 12.87 -7.84
N ALA A 41 1.09 11.80 -7.05
CA ALA A 41 0.67 11.82 -5.66
C ALA A 41 1.78 12.30 -4.70
N GLY A 42 2.91 12.83 -5.16
CA GLY A 42 4.00 13.37 -4.34
C GLY A 42 4.85 12.34 -3.61
N GLY A 43 4.72 11.05 -3.93
CA GLY A 43 5.59 9.98 -3.47
C GLY A 43 6.70 9.67 -4.48
N THR A 44 7.49 8.63 -4.20
CA THR A 44 8.47 8.11 -5.16
C THR A 44 8.86 6.67 -4.77
N LEU A 45 9.13 5.82 -5.76
CA LEU A 45 9.66 4.48 -5.55
C LEU A 45 11.18 4.46 -5.70
N SER A 46 11.85 3.76 -4.79
CA SER A 46 13.26 3.41 -4.97
C SER A 46 13.37 2.23 -5.94
N LEU A 47 13.57 2.53 -7.22
CA LEU A 47 13.76 1.52 -8.27
C LEU A 47 15.22 1.06 -8.25
N TYR A 48 15.50 -0.05 -7.57
CA TYR A 48 16.86 -0.53 -7.28
C TYR A 48 17.73 -0.92 -8.48
N ASN A 49 17.20 -1.12 -9.70
CA ASN A 49 17.97 -1.74 -10.78
C ASN A 49 17.63 -1.29 -12.21
N SER A 50 16.90 -0.20 -12.39
CA SER A 50 16.63 0.31 -13.75
C SER A 50 17.51 1.52 -14.00
N SER A 51 17.96 1.70 -15.23
CA SER A 51 18.62 2.91 -15.78
C SER A 51 17.80 4.21 -15.65
N VAL A 52 16.76 4.18 -14.80
CA VAL A 52 15.85 5.22 -14.34
C VAL A 52 16.48 6.00 -13.17
N THR A 53 17.76 5.82 -12.86
CA THR A 53 18.50 6.75 -11.97
C THR A 53 18.44 8.19 -12.49
N GLU A 54 18.43 8.38 -13.81
CA GLU A 54 18.26 9.72 -14.42
C GLU A 54 16.82 10.22 -14.29
N THR A 55 15.81 9.39 -14.52
CA THR A 55 14.40 9.80 -14.35
C THR A 55 14.05 10.04 -12.89
N SER A 56 14.57 9.20 -11.98
CA SER A 56 14.43 9.39 -10.54
C SER A 56 15.15 10.67 -10.10
N ALA A 57 16.31 11.02 -10.68
CA ALA A 57 16.99 12.31 -10.43
C ALA A 57 16.20 13.54 -10.94
N LEU A 58 15.48 13.42 -12.07
CA LEU A 58 14.58 14.46 -12.59
C LEU A 58 13.38 14.74 -11.68
N TYR A 59 12.98 13.77 -10.84
CA TYR A 59 11.87 13.88 -9.89
C TYR A 59 12.30 13.95 -8.41
N SER A 60 13.55 13.60 -8.10
CA SER A 60 14.17 13.61 -6.76
C SER A 60 14.63 15.01 -6.34
N THR A 61 14.81 15.91 -7.30
CA THR A 61 15.15 17.31 -6.99
C THR A 61 13.90 18.16 -7.04
N GLN A 62 13.67 18.84 -5.92
CA GLN A 62 12.67 19.88 -5.69
C GLN A 62 12.58 20.86 -6.89
N SER A 63 11.79 20.52 -7.91
CA SER A 63 11.35 21.47 -8.92
C SER A 63 10.00 22.02 -8.47
N PRO A 64 9.88 23.33 -8.16
CA PRO A 64 8.62 23.95 -7.72
C PRO A 64 7.53 23.99 -8.80
N SER A 65 7.73 23.36 -9.96
CA SER A 65 6.83 23.41 -11.11
C SER A 65 6.56 22.04 -11.73
N MET A 66 6.45 20.98 -10.91
CA MET A 66 5.89 19.71 -11.39
C MET A 66 4.50 19.98 -11.98
N VAL A 67 4.43 19.98 -13.31
CA VAL A 67 3.16 20.02 -14.04
C VAL A 67 2.39 18.78 -13.60
N THR A 68 1.28 18.98 -12.89
CA THR A 68 0.42 17.87 -12.50
C THR A 68 -0.05 17.13 -13.76
N THR A 69 0.09 15.82 -13.72
CA THR A 69 -0.33 14.92 -14.80
C THR A 69 -1.79 14.51 -14.64
N CYS A 70 -2.41 14.87 -13.50
CA CYS A 70 -3.72 14.44 -13.03
C CYS A 70 -3.85 12.90 -12.89
N ALA A 71 -2.73 12.17 -12.83
CA ALA A 71 -2.70 10.72 -12.74
C ALA A 71 -3.25 10.23 -11.39
N SER A 72 -2.85 10.86 -10.29
CA SER A 72 -3.38 10.58 -8.95
C SER A 72 -4.89 10.85 -8.91
N GLU A 73 -5.34 11.98 -9.46
CA GLU A 73 -6.76 12.34 -9.50
C GLU A 73 -7.59 11.35 -10.31
N ALA A 74 -7.06 10.90 -11.46
CA ALA A 74 -7.71 9.89 -12.29
C ALA A 74 -7.73 8.50 -11.64
N MET A 75 -6.79 8.22 -10.73
CA MET A 75 -6.70 6.95 -10.01
C MET A 75 -7.64 6.88 -8.79
N ARG A 76 -8.00 8.02 -8.17
CA ARG A 76 -8.88 8.10 -6.97
C ARG A 76 -10.20 7.30 -7.03
N PRO A 77 -10.92 7.21 -8.16
CA PRO A 77 -12.12 6.39 -8.25
C PRO A 77 -11.87 4.89 -8.00
N ASN A 78 -10.63 4.43 -8.18
CA ASN A 78 -10.23 3.02 -8.14
C ASN A 78 -9.48 2.65 -6.85
N LEU A 79 -9.57 3.44 -5.78
CA LEU A 79 -8.85 3.16 -4.52
C LEU A 79 -9.23 1.81 -3.90
N ASN A 80 -10.47 1.33 -4.08
CA ASN A 80 -10.85 -0.01 -3.62
C ASN A 80 -10.12 -1.11 -4.39
N ASP A 81 -9.96 -0.97 -5.72
CA ASP A 81 -9.19 -1.93 -6.50
C ASP A 81 -7.71 -1.96 -6.05
N CYS A 82 -7.15 -0.81 -5.65
CA CYS A 82 -5.82 -0.74 -5.05
C CYS A 82 -5.76 -1.45 -3.68
N LEU A 83 -6.76 -1.27 -2.82
CA LEU A 83 -6.84 -1.93 -1.52
C LEU A 83 -6.93 -3.45 -1.68
N ASP A 84 -7.79 -3.91 -2.58
CA ASP A 84 -7.95 -5.33 -2.91
C ASP A 84 -6.62 -5.92 -3.42
N PHE A 85 -5.92 -5.19 -4.29
CA PHE A 85 -4.62 -5.61 -4.83
C PHE A 85 -3.56 -5.80 -3.74
N ILE A 86 -3.46 -4.90 -2.76
CA ILE A 86 -2.45 -5.01 -1.68
C ILE A 86 -2.86 -6.04 -0.61
N ALA A 87 -4.17 -6.18 -0.34
CA ALA A 87 -4.72 -7.12 0.63
C ALA A 87 -4.58 -8.59 0.19
N ASP A 88 -4.72 -8.85 -1.11
CA ASP A 88 -4.68 -10.19 -1.69
C ASP A 88 -3.35 -10.90 -1.38
N LEU A 89 -3.41 -12.05 -0.71
CA LEU A 89 -2.24 -12.85 -0.37
C LEU A 89 -1.52 -13.37 -1.62
N HIS A 90 -2.26 -13.59 -2.70
CA HIS A 90 -1.78 -14.27 -3.90
C HIS A 90 -1.35 -13.30 -5.00
N THR A 91 -1.34 -11.99 -4.76
CA THR A 91 -0.92 -10.98 -5.76
C THR A 91 0.40 -11.33 -6.42
N ILE A 92 1.43 -11.72 -5.65
CA ILE A 92 2.75 -12.07 -6.19
C ILE A 92 2.64 -13.26 -7.16
N THR A 93 1.91 -14.31 -6.78
CA THR A 93 1.65 -15.47 -7.62
C THR A 93 0.83 -15.11 -8.87
N LYS A 94 -0.17 -14.24 -8.74
CA LYS A 94 -1.00 -13.76 -9.85
C LYS A 94 -0.20 -12.90 -10.84
N ILE A 95 0.71 -12.06 -10.36
CA ILE A 95 1.65 -11.31 -11.20
C ILE A 95 2.53 -12.30 -11.97
N LYS A 96 3.17 -13.24 -11.28
CA LYS A 96 4.02 -14.27 -11.91
C LYS A 96 3.31 -15.08 -12.99
N THR A 97 2.01 -15.36 -12.82
CA THR A 97 1.24 -16.16 -13.79
C THR A 97 0.78 -15.34 -14.99
N ASN A 98 0.35 -14.09 -14.80
CA ASN A 98 -0.12 -13.22 -15.88
C ASN A 98 1.02 -12.58 -16.71
N MET A 99 2.22 -12.48 -16.14
CA MET A 99 3.36 -11.76 -16.75
C MET A 99 4.33 -12.67 -17.53
N LYS A 100 4.22 -14.00 -17.42
CA LYS A 100 5.06 -14.98 -18.15
C LYS A 100 5.00 -14.87 -19.68
N VAL A 101 4.01 -14.14 -20.22
CA VAL A 101 3.82 -13.98 -21.67
C VAL A 101 4.63 -12.81 -22.24
N ALA A 102 5.19 -11.91 -21.41
CA ALA A 102 5.68 -10.60 -21.87
C ALA A 102 7.22 -10.46 -22.10
N GLY A 103 8.03 -11.51 -21.95
CA GLY A 103 9.49 -11.43 -22.13
C GLY A 103 10.21 -10.72 -20.96
N ALA A 104 11.34 -11.30 -20.52
CA ALA A 104 11.99 -11.02 -19.22
C ALA A 104 12.48 -9.57 -19.01
N SER A 105 12.48 -9.07 -17.76
CA SER A 105 13.67 -9.10 -16.87
C SER A 105 13.62 -8.13 -15.65
N LEU A 106 12.84 -8.47 -14.63
CA LEU A 106 13.15 -8.10 -13.24
C LEU A 106 13.21 -9.39 -12.41
N ASN A 107 13.93 -9.41 -11.29
CA ASN A 107 13.87 -10.58 -10.40
C ASN A 107 12.41 -10.74 -9.97
N GLU A 108 11.74 -11.79 -10.46
CA GLU A 108 10.30 -12.03 -10.29
C GLU A 108 9.89 -12.06 -8.81
N ASP A 109 10.82 -12.38 -7.91
CA ASP A 109 10.62 -12.38 -6.46
C ASP A 109 10.53 -10.96 -5.88
N THR A 110 11.09 -9.97 -6.57
CA THR A 110 11.10 -8.56 -6.14
C THR A 110 10.01 -7.72 -6.78
N LEU A 111 9.63 -8.00 -8.03
CA LEU A 111 8.65 -7.20 -8.78
C LEU A 111 7.30 -7.08 -8.05
N GLY A 112 6.73 -8.22 -7.63
CA GLY A 112 5.44 -8.22 -6.94
C GLY A 112 5.47 -7.42 -5.62
N SER A 113 6.61 -7.47 -4.92
CA SER A 113 6.84 -6.69 -3.70
C SER A 113 6.96 -5.20 -3.98
N GLN A 114 7.66 -4.81 -5.05
CA GLN A 114 7.81 -3.41 -5.46
C GLN A 114 6.47 -2.81 -5.92
N LEU A 115 5.67 -3.55 -6.68
CA LEU A 115 4.33 -3.12 -7.08
C LEU A 115 3.41 -2.93 -5.88
N LYS A 116 3.39 -3.90 -4.95
CA LYS A 116 2.64 -3.75 -3.70
C LYS A 116 3.11 -2.56 -2.88
N SER A 117 4.42 -2.39 -2.74
CA SER A 117 5.00 -1.26 -2.02
C SER A 117 4.54 0.07 -2.63
N GLY A 118 4.60 0.21 -3.96
CA GLY A 118 4.21 1.45 -4.62
C GLY A 118 2.72 1.76 -4.58
N ILE A 119 1.86 0.76 -4.79
CA ILE A 119 0.41 0.94 -4.59
C ILE A 119 0.09 1.26 -3.13
N SER A 120 0.81 0.66 -2.17
CA SER A 120 0.65 0.97 -0.76
C SER A 120 1.10 2.39 -0.41
N GLN A 121 2.19 2.87 -1.00
CA GLN A 121 2.65 4.25 -0.82
C GLN A 121 1.64 5.25 -1.38
N TYR A 122 1.12 5.01 -2.58
CA TYR A 122 0.05 5.82 -3.17
C TYR A 122 -1.20 5.85 -2.27
N LEU A 123 -1.69 4.68 -1.85
CA LEU A 123 -2.83 4.57 -0.94
C LEU A 123 -2.60 5.33 0.38
N SER A 124 -1.40 5.25 0.92
CA SER A 124 -1.06 5.91 2.19
C SER A 124 -1.10 7.43 2.07
N LEU A 125 -0.59 7.98 0.96
CA LEU A 125 -0.66 9.40 0.66
C LEU A 125 -2.10 9.87 0.46
N GLU A 126 -2.92 9.11 -0.28
CA GLU A 126 -4.33 9.47 -0.50
C GLU A 126 -5.17 9.36 0.78
N ILE A 127 -4.96 8.33 1.61
CA ILE A 127 -5.64 8.22 2.92
C ILE A 127 -5.21 9.36 3.83
N THR A 128 -3.91 9.67 3.90
CA THR A 128 -3.40 10.79 4.70
C THR A 128 -4.06 12.11 4.29
N ARG A 129 -4.14 12.40 2.98
CA ARG A 129 -4.82 13.60 2.46
C ARG A 129 -6.32 13.60 2.77
N GLY A 130 -6.97 12.46 2.66
CA GLY A 130 -8.42 12.33 2.84
C GLY A 130 -8.88 12.27 4.29
N ASN A 131 -7.99 12.07 5.27
CA ASN A 131 -8.35 12.03 6.68
C ASN A 131 -8.84 13.39 7.20
N GLY A 132 -8.12 14.48 6.91
CA GLY A 132 -8.42 15.79 7.50
C GLY A 132 -8.44 15.73 9.03
N ARG A 133 -9.37 16.45 9.68
CA ARG A 133 -9.55 16.42 11.15
C ARG A 133 -10.42 15.25 11.64
N ASP A 134 -11.29 14.71 10.77
CA ASP A 134 -12.32 13.74 11.14
C ASP A 134 -11.97 12.29 10.73
N ASN A 135 -10.76 12.03 10.22
CA ASN A 135 -10.31 10.73 9.72
C ASN A 135 -11.25 10.09 8.67
N ARG A 136 -11.84 10.91 7.78
CA ARG A 136 -12.91 10.47 6.85
C ARG A 136 -12.48 9.36 5.90
N ALA A 137 -11.24 9.42 5.40
CA ALA A 137 -10.72 8.39 4.50
C ALA A 137 -10.66 7.03 5.19
N ILE A 138 -10.21 6.95 6.44
CA ILE A 138 -10.21 5.70 7.19
C ILE A 138 -11.61 5.18 7.43
N THR A 139 -12.54 6.04 7.87
CA THR A 139 -13.93 5.61 8.06
C THR A 139 -14.53 5.04 6.77
N ARG A 140 -14.11 5.56 5.60
CA ARG A 140 -14.56 5.07 4.29
C ARG A 140 -13.88 3.77 3.85
N TYR A 141 -12.56 3.69 3.97
CA TYR A 141 -11.75 2.63 3.34
C TYR A 141 -11.33 1.52 4.31
N LEU A 142 -11.27 1.82 5.61
CA LEU A 142 -10.92 0.88 6.68
C LEU A 142 -11.97 0.97 7.82
N PRO A 143 -13.28 0.82 7.53
CA PRO A 143 -14.33 0.96 8.55
C PRO A 143 -14.17 -0.04 9.71
N TRP A 144 -13.60 -1.21 9.41
CA TRP A 144 -13.32 -2.25 10.40
C TRP A 144 -12.31 -1.81 11.47
N LEU A 145 -11.46 -0.81 11.20
CA LEU A 145 -10.43 -0.38 12.14
C LEU A 145 -11.04 0.11 13.46
N TYR A 146 -12.15 0.85 13.41
CA TYR A 146 -12.83 1.37 14.60
C TYR A 146 -13.89 0.42 15.17
N HIS A 147 -14.05 -0.77 14.57
CA HIS A 147 -15.02 -1.78 14.98
C HIS A 147 -14.34 -3.16 15.09
N PRO A 148 -13.31 -3.32 15.95
CA PRO A 148 -12.65 -4.60 16.14
C PRO A 148 -13.63 -5.65 16.70
N PRO A 149 -13.48 -6.94 16.35
CA PRO A 149 -14.23 -8.02 16.97
C PRO A 149 -13.98 -8.07 18.48
N SER A 150 -15.04 -8.33 19.27
CA SER A 150 -14.89 -8.54 20.72
C SER A 150 -14.16 -9.85 20.99
N ALA A 151 -13.24 -9.85 21.97
CA ALA A 151 -12.52 -11.04 22.40
C ALA A 151 -13.44 -12.16 22.95
N MET A 152 -14.70 -11.86 23.27
CA MET A 152 -15.68 -12.85 23.73
C MET A 152 -16.41 -13.58 22.58
N GLN A 153 -16.30 -13.11 21.35
CA GLN A 153 -16.96 -13.68 20.16
C GLN A 153 -15.91 -14.05 19.11
N GLN A 154 -14.96 -14.90 19.49
CA GLN A 154 -13.86 -15.33 18.63
C GLN A 154 -14.23 -16.61 17.89
N GLY A 155 -14.47 -16.50 16.58
CA GLY A 155 -14.61 -17.63 15.67
C GLY A 155 -13.47 -17.68 14.63
N PRO A 156 -13.40 -18.77 13.84
CA PRO A 156 -12.43 -18.88 12.75
C PRO A 156 -12.52 -17.74 11.74
N LYS A 157 -13.72 -17.18 11.53
CA LYS A 157 -13.94 -16.07 10.61
C LYS A 157 -13.29 -14.79 11.12
N GLU A 158 -13.58 -14.40 12.35
CA GLU A 158 -13.02 -13.19 12.98
C GLU A 158 -11.50 -13.26 13.07
N PHE A 159 -10.96 -14.46 13.31
CA PHE A 159 -9.52 -14.72 13.28
C PHE A 159 -8.91 -14.43 11.90
N ILE A 160 -9.50 -14.97 10.83
CA ILE A 160 -9.04 -14.76 9.45
C ILE A 160 -9.18 -13.29 9.03
N ASP A 161 -10.31 -12.67 9.36
CA ASP A 161 -10.58 -11.25 9.05
C ASP A 161 -9.53 -10.35 9.73
N CYS A 162 -9.23 -10.60 11.01
CA CYS A 162 -8.18 -9.87 11.73
C CYS A 162 -6.80 -10.06 11.08
N ILE A 163 -6.44 -11.27 10.62
CA ILE A 163 -5.19 -11.50 9.86
C ILE A 163 -5.18 -10.65 8.58
N GLY A 164 -6.31 -10.60 7.85
CA GLY A 164 -6.48 -9.76 6.68
C GLY A 164 -6.25 -8.28 7.00
N HIS A 165 -6.89 -7.78 8.06
CA HIS A 165 -6.78 -6.40 8.52
C HIS A 165 -5.34 -6.01 8.88
N ILE A 166 -4.64 -6.83 9.69
CA ILE A 166 -3.27 -6.51 10.10
C ILE A 166 -2.27 -6.58 8.95
N ARG A 167 -2.50 -7.45 7.97
CA ARG A 167 -1.68 -7.53 6.74
C ARG A 167 -1.89 -6.30 5.87
N LEU A 168 -3.14 -5.87 5.68
CA LEU A 168 -3.48 -4.66 4.95
C LEU A 168 -2.86 -3.41 5.63
N MET A 169 -2.98 -3.30 6.95
CA MET A 169 -2.33 -2.22 7.71
C MET A 169 -0.82 -2.23 7.55
N SER A 170 -0.20 -3.41 7.62
CA SER A 170 1.25 -3.53 7.45
C SER A 170 1.69 -2.97 6.10
N TRP A 171 0.97 -3.28 5.02
CA TRP A 171 1.26 -2.73 3.69
C TRP A 171 1.09 -1.22 3.63
N LEU A 172 -0.01 -0.66 4.16
CA LEU A 172 -0.20 0.79 4.25
C LEU A 172 0.95 1.46 5.03
N LEU A 173 1.29 0.93 6.20
CA LEU A 173 2.38 1.47 7.00
C LEU A 173 3.74 1.33 6.30
N ILE A 174 4.01 0.23 5.59
CA ILE A 174 5.21 0.10 4.75
C ILE A 174 5.24 1.19 3.68
N GLY A 175 4.13 1.44 2.98
CA GLY A 175 4.06 2.51 1.97
C GLY A 175 4.34 3.89 2.58
N SER A 176 3.78 4.16 3.76
CA SER A 176 4.05 5.35 4.55
C SER A 176 5.52 5.49 4.92
N LEU A 177 6.12 4.41 5.42
CA LEU A 177 7.53 4.35 5.80
C LEU A 177 8.45 4.55 4.60
N THR A 178 8.12 3.96 3.44
CA THR A 178 8.86 4.15 2.19
C THR A 178 8.86 5.62 1.77
N HIS A 179 7.71 6.30 1.85
CA HIS A 179 7.65 7.73 1.58
C HIS A 179 8.53 8.53 2.52
N THR A 180 8.42 8.30 3.83
CA THR A 180 9.22 9.03 4.82
C THR A 180 10.72 8.75 4.69
N ALA A 181 11.11 7.51 4.43
CA ALA A 181 12.50 7.11 4.27
C ALA A 181 13.14 7.77 3.04
N ILE A 182 12.44 7.81 1.90
CA ILE A 182 13.01 8.37 0.66
C ILE A 182 13.03 9.91 0.71
N THR A 183 12.05 10.52 1.37
CA THR A 183 11.97 11.98 1.49
C THR A 183 12.77 12.52 2.67
N GLU A 184 13.36 11.64 3.48
CA GLU A 184 14.09 11.98 4.71
C GLU A 184 13.28 12.91 5.64
N GLY A 185 11.95 12.74 5.65
CA GLY A 185 11.03 13.60 6.41
C GLY A 185 10.86 15.03 5.88
N SER A 186 11.48 15.38 4.75
CA SER A 186 11.43 16.72 4.16
C SER A 186 10.24 16.95 3.22
N ALA A 187 9.38 15.94 3.03
CA ALA A 187 8.19 16.06 2.19
C ALA A 187 7.17 17.05 2.78
N PRO A 188 6.41 17.77 1.94
CA PRO A 188 5.37 18.68 2.40
C PRO A 188 4.21 17.96 3.12
N ILE A 189 4.09 16.64 2.96
CA ILE A 189 3.07 15.82 3.59
C ILE A 189 3.74 14.80 4.50
N SER A 190 3.45 14.87 5.79
CA SER A 190 3.77 13.79 6.71
C SER A 190 2.80 12.64 6.46
N CYS A 191 3.26 11.61 5.74
CA CYS A 191 2.43 10.45 5.41
C CYS A 191 2.14 9.66 6.70
N LEU A 192 0.90 9.75 7.18
CA LEU A 192 0.39 9.11 8.40
C LEU A 192 -1.02 8.59 8.12
N PRO A 193 -1.16 7.48 7.37
CA PRO A 193 -2.46 6.98 6.93
C PRO A 193 -3.30 6.43 8.08
N ILE A 194 -2.69 6.07 9.22
CA ILE A 194 -3.36 5.51 10.39
C ILE A 194 -3.12 6.43 11.61
N PRO A 195 -4.18 7.00 12.22
CA PRO A 195 -4.12 7.87 13.38
C PRO A 195 -3.46 7.21 14.58
N LEU A 196 -2.84 8.03 15.41
CA LEU A 196 -2.19 7.57 16.63
C LEU A 196 -3.24 7.07 17.64
N GLU A 197 -4.42 7.68 17.64
CA GLU A 197 -5.56 7.36 18.50
C GLU A 197 -6.16 5.98 18.19
N ALA A 198 -5.94 5.43 16.98
CA ALA A 198 -6.43 4.09 16.61
C ALA A 198 -5.66 2.94 17.30
N SER A 199 -4.69 3.25 18.17
CA SER A 199 -3.80 2.26 18.81
C SER A 199 -4.57 1.18 19.60
N CYS A 200 -5.61 1.55 20.36
CA CYS A 200 -6.39 0.59 21.12
C CYS A 200 -7.10 -0.41 20.19
N HIS A 201 -7.71 0.07 19.11
CA HIS A 201 -8.42 -0.81 18.18
C HIS A 201 -7.48 -1.73 17.40
N ILE A 202 -6.27 -1.28 17.09
CA ILE A 202 -5.23 -2.15 16.50
C ILE A 202 -4.84 -3.25 17.49
N ALA A 203 -4.69 -2.91 18.77
CA ALA A 203 -4.41 -3.88 19.80
C ALA A 203 -5.53 -4.92 19.93
N ASP A 204 -6.81 -4.52 19.83
CA ASP A 204 -7.94 -5.44 19.84
C ASP A 204 -7.88 -6.46 18.69
N HIS A 205 -7.53 -6.04 17.48
CA HIS A 205 -7.32 -6.95 16.34
C HIS A 205 -6.17 -7.94 16.60
N ILE A 206 -5.07 -7.47 17.17
CA ILE A 206 -3.93 -8.32 17.53
C ILE A 206 -4.32 -9.30 18.64
N MET A 207 -5.10 -8.87 19.62
CA MET A 207 -5.58 -9.72 20.71
C MET A 207 -6.44 -10.87 20.19
N VAL A 208 -7.33 -10.64 19.22
CA VAL A 208 -8.09 -11.71 18.57
C VAL A 208 -7.15 -12.76 17.94
N ILE A 209 -6.07 -12.33 17.29
CA ILE A 209 -5.07 -13.25 16.72
C ILE A 209 -4.30 -13.99 17.83
N MET A 210 -3.87 -13.29 18.87
CA MET A 210 -3.11 -13.89 19.97
C MET A 210 -3.92 -14.96 20.70
N THR A 211 -5.20 -14.69 20.99
CA THR A 211 -6.08 -15.64 21.69
C THR A 211 -6.48 -16.80 20.78
N GLY A 212 -6.80 -16.54 19.51
CA GLY A 212 -7.22 -17.57 18.57
C GLY A 212 -6.07 -18.45 18.04
N PHE A 213 -4.81 -18.04 18.19
CA PHE A 213 -3.68 -18.71 17.55
C PHE A 213 -3.58 -20.20 17.89
N ALA A 214 -3.65 -20.56 19.17
CA ALA A 214 -3.46 -21.94 19.63
C ALA A 214 -4.46 -22.92 19.01
N GLU A 215 -5.70 -22.46 18.76
CA GLU A 215 -6.76 -23.28 18.19
C GLU A 215 -6.74 -23.27 16.67
N GLN A 216 -6.41 -22.14 16.05
CA GLN A 216 -6.58 -21.92 14.61
C GLN A 216 -5.29 -22.14 13.79
N SER A 217 -4.11 -22.18 14.40
CA SER A 217 -2.82 -22.17 13.69
C SER A 217 -2.58 -23.35 12.76
N SER A 218 -3.25 -24.48 12.99
CA SER A 218 -3.09 -25.71 12.20
C SER A 218 -3.92 -25.74 10.90
N ALA A 219 -4.84 -24.77 10.71
CA ALA A 219 -5.78 -24.80 9.58
C ALA A 219 -5.12 -24.50 8.22
N SER A 220 -4.12 -23.61 8.18
CA SER A 220 -3.39 -23.30 6.94
C SER A 220 -2.07 -22.59 7.23
N VAL A 221 -1.21 -22.44 6.21
CA VAL A 221 0.05 -21.66 6.31
C VAL A 221 -0.21 -20.22 6.76
N LEU A 222 -1.26 -19.56 6.22
CA LEU A 222 -1.68 -18.22 6.66
C LEU A 222 -1.99 -18.15 8.17
N HIS A 223 -2.67 -19.17 8.71
CA HIS A 223 -3.00 -19.21 10.14
C HIS A 223 -1.75 -19.45 10.98
N MET A 224 -0.87 -20.36 10.52
CA MET A 224 0.42 -20.63 11.14
C MET A 224 1.32 -19.38 11.21
N SER A 225 1.25 -18.50 10.19
CA SER A 225 2.04 -17.26 10.11
C SER A 225 1.34 -16.04 10.70
N SER A 226 0.20 -16.19 11.38
CA SER A 226 -0.59 -15.07 11.90
C SER A 226 0.16 -14.23 12.95
N LEU A 227 0.86 -14.87 13.90
CA LEU A 227 1.71 -14.17 14.87
C LEU A 227 2.87 -13.43 14.21
N PHE A 228 3.41 -13.98 13.11
CA PHE A 228 4.44 -13.30 12.32
C PHE A 228 3.89 -12.00 11.72
N HIS A 229 2.67 -12.03 11.15
CA HIS A 229 2.05 -10.80 10.65
C HIS A 229 1.76 -9.78 11.76
N ALA A 230 1.32 -10.23 12.93
CA ALA A 230 1.09 -9.34 14.08
C ALA A 230 2.41 -8.67 14.52
N PHE A 231 3.50 -9.44 14.57
CA PHE A 231 4.82 -8.92 14.87
C PHE A 231 5.29 -7.87 13.86
N ILE A 232 5.16 -8.14 12.55
CA ILE A 232 5.53 -7.18 11.51
C ILE A 232 4.76 -5.86 11.66
N LEU A 233 3.45 -5.93 11.90
CA LEU A 233 2.64 -4.73 12.14
C LEU A 233 3.16 -3.91 13.31
N CYS A 234 3.45 -4.56 14.44
CA CYS A 234 3.99 -3.90 15.63
C CYS A 234 5.33 -3.20 15.37
N GLN A 235 6.24 -3.85 14.62
CA GLN A 235 7.56 -3.29 14.29
C GLN A 235 7.45 -2.06 13.39
N VAL A 236 6.69 -2.16 12.30
CA VAL A 236 6.53 -1.06 11.34
C VAL A 236 5.79 0.11 11.99
N ARG A 237 4.74 -0.16 12.78
CA ARG A 237 4.01 0.88 13.50
C ARG A 237 4.90 1.63 14.50
N SER A 238 5.66 0.90 15.32
CA SER A 238 6.56 1.51 16.31
C SER A 238 7.57 2.42 15.63
N THR A 239 8.12 1.99 14.49
CA THR A 239 9.06 2.78 13.69
C THR A 239 8.42 4.09 13.21
N ILE A 240 7.20 4.04 12.67
CA ILE A 240 6.49 5.24 12.20
C ILE A 240 6.17 6.19 13.35
N VAL A 241 5.73 5.68 14.50
CA VAL A 241 5.43 6.51 15.69
C VAL A 241 6.69 7.23 16.16
N ASN A 242 7.82 6.52 16.25
CA ASN A 242 9.09 7.11 16.66
C ASN A 242 9.57 8.18 15.67
N ILE A 243 9.43 7.93 14.36
CA ILE A 243 9.76 8.91 13.33
C ILE A 243 8.84 10.14 13.43
N ALA A 244 7.53 9.93 13.58
CA ALA A 244 6.57 11.02 13.69
C ALA A 244 6.84 11.91 14.93
N GLN A 245 7.26 11.30 16.04
CA GLN A 245 7.67 12.02 17.25
C GLN A 245 8.99 12.77 17.08
N ALA A 246 9.95 12.23 16.32
CA ALA A 246 11.24 12.87 16.08
C ALA A 246 11.16 14.08 15.12
N LEU A 247 10.13 14.15 14.28
CA LEU A 247 9.90 15.23 13.30
C LEU A 247 9.00 16.36 13.84
N ALA A 248 8.44 16.22 15.04
CA ALA A 248 7.55 17.21 15.69
C ALA A 248 8.32 18.09 16.69
#